data_AF-A0A930HC97-F1
#
_entry.id   AF-A0A930HC97-F1
#
_cell.length_a   1.000
_cell.length_b   1.000
_cell.length_c   1.000
_cell.angle_alpha   90.00
_cell.angle_beta   90.00
_cell.angle_gamma   90.00
#
_symmetry.space_group_name_H-M   'P 1'
#
loop_
_entity.id
_entity.type
_entity.pdbx_description
1 polymer ?
#
loop_
_entity_poly.entity_id
_entity_poly.type
_entity_poly.pdbx_seq_one_letter_code
_entity_poly.pdbx_strand_id
1 'polypeptide(L)'
;MVWWGSRSQDRDKAYENASGVLTTAQDNIRERYVNRLNELDDAAETAANKINSAREPIVSDEAGAGGRSVVGVNLFGSDTPLLAGAEQWEDAQVQAEQMAEVLKKQPMTMQDIMTFNEKWGDLLENPFYAYALKQRVSTDEIYAAVLNAGMLASDDANHPSYTFNKNLGTALALATGGANLSDSNRENQKIFDSVSSGLVGENGQRIEWTTLRTLNELKETGRKQFTLPVYNAPEFTMDGYDIAGQIMGLAGRENTSLTLGPGFYHDPLDPPDDPNHPEYVHVKSVFQDMVAWDYEVGAGSRATDYAGSGPAWRAHLIPHEYGNREALGYLDPLQNIFTLSDTPDSLHGKDDGSVLWKAENQRLAALRWVLNSDTPFEISADYDGDNKATTEHMNMTRYLTGWRGYAAVGTVGYYDGGEALGDMVNDASKRTPTPVVVPDEADLEKYPQGASDPAYQRDYKHIKSGWMMINNEHKLHKISCSVIRTALTIAVILQP
;
A
#
# COMPACT_ATOMS: atom_id res chain seq x y z
N MET A 1 73.25 -71.19 -33.35
CA MET A 1 72.67 -69.84 -33.58
C MET A 1 71.16 -70.02 -33.50
N VAL A 2 70.51 -69.35 -32.54
CA VAL A 2 69.11 -69.59 -32.15
C VAL A 2 68.14 -69.14 -33.25
N TRP A 3 67.13 -69.96 -33.53
CA TRP A 3 66.08 -69.71 -34.52
C TRP A 3 65.08 -68.68 -33.97
N TRP A 4 65.04 -67.48 -34.55
CA TRP A 4 64.21 -66.34 -34.15
C TRP A 4 62.91 -66.20 -34.97
N GLY A 5 62.46 -67.27 -35.64
CA GLY A 5 61.38 -67.22 -36.65
C GLY A 5 59.94 -67.45 -36.15
N SER A 6 59.71 -67.96 -34.94
CA SER A 6 58.35 -68.37 -34.51
C SER A 6 57.62 -67.37 -33.60
N ARG A 7 58.33 -66.64 -32.73
CA ARG A 7 57.69 -65.80 -31.69
C ARG A 7 56.97 -64.55 -32.21
N SER A 8 57.38 -63.99 -33.36
CA SER A 8 56.70 -62.81 -33.91
C SER A 8 55.36 -63.20 -34.56
N GLN A 9 55.34 -64.26 -35.36
CA GLN A 9 54.11 -64.72 -36.02
C GLN A 9 53.04 -65.16 -35.01
N ASP A 10 53.44 -65.87 -33.95
CA ASP A 10 52.51 -66.28 -32.89
C ASP A 10 51.93 -65.07 -32.13
N ARG A 11 52.75 -64.03 -31.91
CA ARG A 11 52.34 -62.79 -31.27
C ARG A 11 51.42 -61.97 -32.17
N ASP A 12 51.71 -61.87 -33.46
CA ASP A 12 50.92 -61.10 -34.42
C ASP A 12 49.54 -61.75 -34.62
N LYS A 13 49.46 -63.10 -34.68
CA LYS A 13 48.19 -63.84 -34.63
C LYS A 13 47.41 -63.59 -33.34
N ALA A 14 48.09 -63.55 -32.19
CA ALA A 14 47.43 -63.27 -30.92
C ALA A 14 46.87 -61.84 -30.86
N TYR A 15 47.60 -60.85 -31.41
CA TYR A 15 47.11 -59.48 -31.56
C TYR A 15 45.92 -59.37 -32.51
N GLU A 16 45.96 -60.04 -33.67
CA GLU A 16 44.83 -60.06 -34.61
C GLU A 16 43.58 -60.67 -33.98
N ASN A 17 43.72 -61.80 -33.28
CA ASN A 17 42.62 -62.44 -32.57
C ASN A 17 42.08 -61.54 -31.45
N ALA A 18 42.94 -60.93 -30.64
CA ALA A 18 42.53 -60.03 -29.57
C ALA A 18 41.85 -58.76 -30.12
N SER A 19 42.38 -58.19 -31.21
CA SER A 19 41.78 -57.05 -31.90
C SER A 19 40.41 -57.40 -32.46
N GLY A 20 40.25 -58.56 -33.09
CA GLY A 20 38.96 -59.03 -33.60
C GLY A 20 37.92 -59.18 -32.49
N VAL A 21 38.30 -59.79 -31.36
CA VAL A 21 37.41 -59.91 -30.18
C VAL A 21 37.06 -58.53 -29.61
N LEU A 22 38.01 -57.60 -29.53
CA LEU A 22 37.77 -56.26 -29.00
C LEU A 22 36.81 -55.46 -29.91
N THR A 23 37.03 -55.50 -31.23
CA THR A 23 36.15 -54.86 -32.22
C THR A 23 34.74 -55.43 -32.16
N THR A 24 34.58 -56.76 -32.12
CA THR A 24 33.26 -57.38 -31.97
C THR A 24 32.59 -56.99 -30.65
N ALA A 25 33.33 -56.87 -29.55
CA ALA A 25 32.76 -56.42 -28.28
C ALA A 25 32.32 -54.94 -28.35
N GLN A 26 33.11 -54.07 -28.98
CA GLN A 26 32.79 -52.65 -29.18
C GLN A 26 31.55 -52.47 -30.06
N ASP A 27 31.46 -53.22 -31.17
CA ASP A 27 30.32 -53.16 -32.08
C ASP A 27 29.03 -53.62 -31.39
N ASN A 28 29.09 -54.73 -30.63
CA ASN A 28 27.95 -55.22 -29.85
C ASN A 28 27.50 -54.21 -28.77
N ILE A 29 28.42 -53.54 -28.08
CA ILE A 29 28.09 -52.51 -27.09
C ILE A 29 27.44 -51.32 -27.79
N ARG A 30 27.99 -50.88 -28.93
CA ARG A 30 27.45 -49.76 -29.70
C ARG A 30 26.05 -50.05 -30.21
N GLU A 31 25.81 -51.25 -30.74
CA GLU A 31 24.49 -51.67 -31.20
C GLU A 31 23.47 -51.68 -30.06
N ARG A 32 23.81 -52.26 -28.90
CA ARG A 32 22.93 -52.24 -27.71
C ARG A 32 22.65 -50.82 -27.23
N TYR A 33 23.67 -49.96 -27.24
CA TYR A 33 23.52 -48.57 -26.83
C TYR A 33 22.59 -47.79 -27.76
N VAL A 34 22.77 -47.92 -29.08
CA VAL A 34 21.91 -47.28 -30.08
C VAL A 34 20.47 -47.79 -29.98
N ASN A 35 20.28 -49.11 -29.85
CA ASN A 35 18.95 -49.67 -29.67
C ASN A 35 18.27 -49.12 -28.41
N ARG A 36 19.01 -49.02 -27.30
CA ARG A 36 18.45 -48.48 -26.05
C ARG A 36 18.12 -46.99 -26.15
N LEU A 37 18.92 -46.21 -26.87
CA LEU A 37 18.60 -44.81 -27.15
C LEU A 37 17.32 -44.68 -27.97
N ASN A 38 17.16 -45.48 -29.02
CA ASN A 38 15.95 -45.44 -29.85
C ASN A 38 14.71 -45.86 -29.05
N GLU A 39 14.80 -46.90 -28.22
CA GLU A 39 13.69 -47.30 -27.32
C GLU A 39 13.30 -46.19 -26.33
N LEU A 40 14.29 -45.44 -25.82
CA LEU A 40 14.04 -44.31 -24.93
C LEU A 40 13.42 -43.13 -25.66
N ASP A 41 13.87 -42.85 -26.88
CA ASP A 41 13.34 -41.79 -27.75
C ASP A 41 11.88 -42.08 -28.13
N ASP A 42 11.58 -43.30 -28.58
CA ASP A 42 10.21 -43.76 -28.90
C ASP A 42 9.27 -43.65 -27.69
N ALA A 43 9.78 -44.03 -26.50
CA ALA A 43 9.02 -43.93 -25.26
C ALA A 43 8.78 -42.47 -24.84
N ALA A 44 9.78 -41.60 -25.01
CA ALA A 44 9.67 -40.18 -24.73
C ALA A 44 8.69 -39.49 -25.70
N GLU A 45 8.76 -39.79 -26.99
CA GLU A 45 7.84 -39.30 -28.01
C GLU A 45 6.40 -39.77 -27.71
N THR A 46 6.22 -41.05 -27.38
CA THR A 46 4.90 -41.58 -26.99
C THR A 46 4.34 -40.88 -25.76
N ALA A 47 5.17 -40.59 -24.76
CA ALA A 47 4.76 -39.86 -23.56
C ALA A 47 4.40 -38.40 -23.87
N ALA A 48 5.22 -37.72 -24.67
CA ALA A 48 4.98 -36.34 -25.11
C ALA A 48 3.67 -36.23 -25.91
N ASN A 49 3.43 -37.15 -26.85
CA ASN A 49 2.20 -37.19 -27.63
C ASN A 49 0.97 -37.39 -26.74
N LYS A 50 1.03 -38.28 -25.73
CA LYS A 50 -0.07 -38.45 -24.77
C LYS A 50 -0.37 -37.19 -23.98
N ILE A 51 0.67 -36.48 -23.53
CA ILE A 51 0.51 -35.20 -22.81
C ILE A 51 -0.11 -34.16 -23.74
N ASN A 52 0.37 -34.05 -24.98
CA ASN A 52 -0.14 -33.06 -25.92
C ASN A 52 -1.60 -33.34 -26.30
N SER A 53 -1.96 -34.59 -26.58
CA SER A 53 -3.34 -34.99 -26.85
C SER A 53 -4.29 -34.75 -25.67
N ALA A 54 -3.80 -34.83 -24.43
CA ALA A 54 -4.61 -34.49 -23.25
C ALA A 54 -4.76 -32.97 -23.05
N ARG A 55 -3.78 -32.18 -23.49
CA ARG A 55 -3.73 -30.72 -23.33
C ARG A 55 -4.51 -29.98 -24.42
N GLU A 56 -4.42 -30.41 -25.69
CA GLU A 56 -5.13 -29.81 -26.84
C GLU A 56 -6.63 -29.51 -26.62
N PRO A 57 -7.45 -30.40 -26.04
CA PRO A 57 -8.88 -30.12 -25.85
C PRO A 57 -9.16 -29.09 -24.76
N ILE A 58 -8.17 -28.74 -23.94
CA ILE A 58 -8.28 -27.73 -22.86
C ILE A 58 -7.72 -26.39 -23.33
N VAL A 59 -6.57 -26.40 -23.99
CA VAL A 59 -5.89 -25.23 -24.52
C VAL A 59 -5.38 -25.56 -25.91
N SER A 60 -5.90 -24.88 -26.94
CA SER A 60 -5.43 -25.10 -28.31
C SER A 60 -3.95 -24.75 -28.49
N ASP A 61 -3.33 -25.26 -29.55
CA ASP A 61 -1.94 -24.94 -29.88
C ASP A 61 -1.74 -23.43 -30.10
N GLU A 62 -2.68 -22.79 -30.80
CA GLU A 62 -2.68 -21.34 -30.99
C GLU A 62 -2.78 -20.59 -29.67
N ALA A 63 -3.64 -21.06 -28.75
CA ALA A 63 -3.80 -20.42 -27.45
C ALA A 63 -2.55 -20.57 -26.57
N GLY A 64 -1.95 -21.77 -26.54
CA GLY A 64 -0.73 -22.01 -25.77
C GLY A 64 0.48 -21.24 -26.31
N ALA A 65 0.58 -21.07 -27.63
CA ALA A 65 1.63 -20.26 -28.25
C ALA A 65 1.45 -18.75 -27.99
N GLY A 66 0.21 -18.30 -27.74
CA GLY A 66 -0.14 -16.91 -27.49
C GLY A 66 0.14 -16.40 -26.07
N GLY A 67 0.63 -17.24 -25.16
CA GLY A 67 0.93 -16.84 -23.78
C GLY A 67 -0.29 -16.82 -22.86
N ARG A 68 -0.11 -16.35 -21.62
CA ARG A 68 -1.12 -16.48 -20.54
C ARG A 68 -2.43 -15.77 -20.84
N SER A 69 -2.41 -14.58 -21.44
CA SER A 69 -3.62 -13.84 -21.83
C SER A 69 -4.45 -14.64 -22.84
N VAL A 70 -3.84 -15.16 -23.91
CA VAL A 70 -4.57 -15.92 -24.95
C VAL A 70 -5.09 -17.26 -24.42
N VAL A 71 -4.35 -17.93 -23.54
CA VAL A 71 -4.87 -19.10 -22.80
C VAL A 71 -6.07 -18.70 -21.95
N GLY A 72 -6.01 -17.56 -21.26
CA GLY A 72 -7.12 -17.00 -20.49
C GLY A 72 -8.37 -16.75 -21.33
N VAL A 73 -8.24 -16.13 -22.51
CA VAL A 73 -9.34 -15.93 -23.47
C VAL A 73 -9.94 -17.27 -23.90
N ASN A 74 -9.09 -18.26 -24.19
CA ASN A 74 -9.55 -19.58 -24.63
C ASN A 74 -10.38 -20.29 -23.54
N LEU A 75 -9.96 -20.16 -22.28
CA LEU A 75 -10.60 -20.83 -21.14
C LEU A 75 -11.83 -20.10 -20.60
N PHE A 76 -11.81 -18.76 -20.59
CA PHE A 76 -12.78 -17.94 -19.85
C PHE A 76 -13.55 -16.94 -20.72
N GLY A 77 -13.23 -16.83 -22.01
CA GLY A 77 -13.76 -15.81 -22.91
C GLY A 77 -13.04 -14.46 -22.78
N SER A 78 -13.33 -13.53 -23.68
CA SER A 78 -12.65 -12.24 -23.81
C SER A 78 -13.07 -11.17 -22.79
N ASP A 79 -14.26 -11.30 -22.19
CA ASP A 79 -14.90 -10.22 -21.43
C ASP A 79 -14.94 -10.55 -19.92
N THR A 80 -13.79 -10.86 -19.32
CA THR A 80 -13.71 -11.12 -17.89
C THR A 80 -12.75 -10.15 -17.20
N PRO A 81 -13.07 -9.66 -15.98
CA PRO A 81 -12.13 -8.89 -15.16
C PRO A 81 -10.80 -9.61 -14.94
N LEU A 82 -10.79 -10.95 -14.96
CA LEU A 82 -9.59 -11.77 -14.82
C LEU A 82 -8.59 -11.53 -15.95
N LEU A 83 -9.04 -11.51 -17.20
CA LEU A 83 -8.17 -11.27 -18.35
C LEU A 83 -7.63 -9.84 -18.34
N ALA A 84 -8.51 -8.86 -18.19
CA ALA A 84 -8.14 -7.45 -18.12
C ALA A 84 -7.15 -7.18 -16.97
N GLY A 85 -7.37 -7.81 -15.82
CA GLY A 85 -6.46 -7.70 -14.67
C GLY A 85 -5.11 -8.38 -14.90
N ALA A 86 -5.07 -9.54 -15.56
CA ALA A 86 -3.82 -10.21 -15.89
C ALA A 86 -2.98 -9.40 -16.90
N GLU A 87 -3.61 -8.84 -17.92
CA GLU A 87 -2.94 -8.00 -18.93
C GLU A 87 -2.40 -6.71 -18.32
N GLN A 88 -3.20 -6.00 -17.51
CA GLN A 88 -2.73 -4.80 -16.81
C GLN A 88 -1.59 -5.12 -15.84
N TRP A 89 -1.66 -6.26 -15.13
CA TRP A 89 -0.59 -6.65 -14.21
C TRP A 89 0.71 -6.98 -14.93
N GLU A 90 0.66 -7.66 -16.08
CA GLU A 90 1.84 -7.98 -16.88
C GLU A 90 2.53 -6.70 -17.40
N ASP A 91 1.76 -5.76 -17.97
CA ASP A 91 2.33 -4.46 -18.38
C ASP A 91 2.85 -3.67 -17.17
N ALA A 92 2.11 -3.63 -16.07
CA ALA A 92 2.55 -2.95 -14.86
C ALA A 92 3.89 -3.45 -14.33
N GLN A 93 4.16 -4.76 -14.36
CA GLN A 93 5.45 -5.32 -13.96
C GLN A 93 6.61 -4.86 -14.85
N VAL A 94 6.38 -4.76 -16.17
CA VAL A 94 7.36 -4.25 -17.15
C VAL A 94 7.62 -2.76 -16.95
N GLN A 95 6.56 -1.96 -16.81
CA GLN A 95 6.71 -0.52 -16.58
C GLN A 95 7.40 -0.23 -15.24
N ALA A 96 7.03 -0.95 -14.19
CA ALA A 96 7.59 -0.77 -12.85
C ALA A 96 9.10 -1.02 -12.77
N GLU A 97 9.63 -1.95 -13.57
CA GLU A 97 11.08 -2.15 -13.68
C GLU A 97 11.78 -0.88 -14.20
N GLN A 98 11.24 -0.29 -15.26
CA GLN A 98 11.81 0.95 -15.84
C GLN A 98 11.64 2.15 -14.92
N MET A 99 10.50 2.27 -14.24
CA MET A 99 10.28 3.30 -13.22
C MET A 99 11.32 3.19 -12.11
N ALA A 100 11.56 1.98 -11.60
CA ALA A 100 12.49 1.73 -10.51
C ALA A 100 13.92 2.14 -10.85
N GLU A 101 14.38 1.87 -12.08
CA GLU A 101 15.72 2.30 -12.55
C GLU A 101 15.87 3.83 -12.52
N VAL A 102 14.82 4.57 -12.91
CA VAL A 102 14.83 6.04 -12.85
C VAL A 102 14.85 6.52 -11.39
N LEU A 103 14.01 5.96 -10.51
CA LEU A 103 13.94 6.37 -9.10
C LEU A 103 15.24 6.10 -8.33
N LYS A 104 15.97 5.05 -8.69
CA LYS A 104 17.26 4.68 -8.06
C LYS A 104 18.44 5.50 -8.57
N LYS A 105 18.27 6.28 -9.64
CA LYS A 105 19.30 7.15 -10.19
C LYS A 105 19.56 8.33 -9.27
N GLN A 106 20.79 8.45 -8.77
CA GLN A 106 21.20 9.55 -7.90
C GLN A 106 22.51 10.22 -8.39
N PRO A 107 22.54 11.56 -8.59
CA PRO A 107 21.40 12.47 -8.53
C PRO A 107 20.48 12.33 -9.75
N MET A 108 19.18 12.59 -9.54
CA MET A 108 18.22 12.75 -10.63
C MET A 108 18.42 14.11 -11.33
N THR A 109 18.09 14.20 -12.61
CA THR A 109 18.11 15.47 -13.36
C THR A 109 16.69 15.95 -13.66
N MET A 110 16.53 17.22 -14.00
CA MET A 110 15.23 17.75 -14.45
C MET A 110 14.65 16.98 -15.63
N GLN A 111 15.50 16.56 -16.56
CA GLN A 111 15.08 15.79 -17.72
C GLN A 111 14.56 14.41 -17.32
N ASP A 112 15.17 13.77 -16.32
CA ASP A 112 14.69 12.48 -15.80
C ASP A 112 13.28 12.64 -15.21
N ILE A 113 13.03 13.71 -14.43
CA ILE A 113 11.71 14.03 -13.85
C ILE A 113 10.65 14.24 -14.93
N MET A 114 10.96 15.07 -15.94
CA MET A 114 10.02 15.34 -17.04
C MET A 114 9.70 14.07 -17.83
N THR A 115 10.72 13.26 -18.14
CA THR A 115 10.53 11.99 -18.84
C THR A 115 9.77 10.98 -17.98
N PHE A 116 9.97 10.97 -16.66
CA PHE A 116 9.20 10.11 -15.76
C PHE A 116 7.71 10.48 -15.80
N ASN A 117 7.40 11.77 -15.63
CA ASN A 117 6.02 12.24 -15.66
C ASN A 117 5.33 11.97 -17.00
N GLU A 118 6.00 12.24 -18.11
CA GLU A 118 5.46 12.01 -19.45
C GLU A 118 5.16 10.54 -19.72
N LYS A 119 6.00 9.62 -19.23
CA LYS A 119 5.85 8.19 -19.50
C LYS A 119 4.94 7.46 -18.52
N TRP A 120 5.01 7.82 -17.24
CA TRP A 120 4.44 7.01 -16.17
C TRP A 120 3.62 7.79 -15.17
N GLY A 121 3.56 9.13 -15.26
CA GLY A 121 2.84 9.96 -14.30
C GLY A 121 1.38 9.51 -14.12
N ASP A 122 0.64 9.44 -15.23
CA ASP A 122 -0.76 9.02 -15.25
C ASP A 122 -0.96 7.55 -14.86
N LEU A 123 0.03 6.69 -15.16
CA LEU A 123 -0.05 5.27 -14.82
C LEU A 123 -0.04 5.03 -13.31
N LEU A 124 0.64 5.88 -12.53
CA LEU A 124 0.70 5.73 -11.07
C LEU A 124 -0.62 6.02 -10.35
N GLU A 125 -1.61 6.57 -11.05
CA GLU A 125 -2.97 6.68 -10.53
C GLU A 125 -3.74 5.35 -10.60
N ASN A 126 -3.26 4.39 -11.41
CA ASN A 126 -3.84 3.06 -11.56
C ASN A 126 -3.21 2.09 -10.53
N PRO A 127 -4.02 1.38 -9.73
CA PRO A 127 -3.52 0.50 -8.66
C PRO A 127 -2.59 -0.61 -9.16
N PHE A 128 -2.75 -1.15 -10.37
CA PHE A 128 -1.84 -2.18 -10.90
C PHE A 128 -0.40 -1.68 -10.95
N TYR A 129 -0.18 -0.47 -11.46
CA TYR A 129 1.15 0.14 -11.62
C TYR A 129 1.71 0.63 -10.30
N ALA A 130 0.89 1.21 -9.42
CA ALA A 130 1.30 1.63 -8.09
C ALA A 130 1.85 0.44 -7.27
N TYR A 131 1.12 -0.68 -7.27
CA TYR A 131 1.56 -1.91 -6.59
C TYR A 131 2.80 -2.52 -7.24
N ALA A 132 2.85 -2.60 -8.57
CA ALA A 132 4.03 -3.12 -9.27
C ALA A 132 5.28 -2.27 -8.96
N LEU A 133 5.15 -0.94 -8.94
CA LEU A 133 6.24 -0.04 -8.53
C LEU A 133 6.70 -0.36 -7.10
N LYS A 134 5.78 -0.42 -6.13
CA LYS A 134 6.14 -0.73 -4.73
C LYS A 134 6.69 -2.13 -4.52
N GLN A 135 6.54 -3.05 -5.47
CA GLN A 135 7.27 -4.32 -5.44
C GLN A 135 8.77 -4.15 -5.73
N ARG A 136 9.16 -3.13 -6.50
CA ARG A 136 10.54 -2.87 -6.98
C ARG A 136 11.29 -1.79 -6.20
N VAL A 137 10.59 -0.88 -5.54
CA VAL A 137 11.18 0.22 -4.76
C VAL A 137 10.68 0.26 -3.32
N SER A 138 11.60 0.55 -2.41
CA SER A 138 11.34 0.83 -1.00
C SER A 138 10.85 2.26 -0.78
N THR A 139 10.22 2.51 0.37
CA THR A 139 9.84 3.87 0.78
C THR A 139 11.06 4.79 0.93
N ASP A 140 12.21 4.28 1.38
CA ASP A 140 13.47 5.06 1.47
C ASP A 140 13.93 5.55 0.08
N GLU A 141 13.84 4.71 -0.95
CA GLU A 141 14.19 5.09 -2.33
C GLU A 141 13.21 6.13 -2.91
N ILE A 142 11.91 6.00 -2.61
CA ILE A 142 10.91 7.00 -3.00
C ILE A 142 11.23 8.34 -2.33
N TYR A 143 11.52 8.36 -1.04
CA TYR A 143 11.84 9.60 -0.32
C TYR A 143 13.12 10.24 -0.85
N ALA A 144 14.16 9.45 -1.14
CA ALA A 144 15.38 9.96 -1.76
C ALA A 144 15.11 10.61 -3.13
N ALA A 145 14.23 10.03 -3.96
CA ALA A 145 13.85 10.59 -5.25
C ALA A 145 13.03 11.89 -5.10
N VAL A 146 12.05 11.91 -4.20
CA VAL A 146 11.20 13.08 -3.89
C VAL A 146 12.03 14.26 -3.37
N LEU A 147 12.98 13.99 -2.47
CA LEU A 147 13.89 15.02 -1.96
C LEU A 147 14.81 15.57 -3.06
N ASN A 148 15.29 14.71 -3.96
CA ASN A 148 16.07 15.15 -5.12
C ASN A 148 15.24 16.08 -6.02
N ALA A 149 14.01 15.67 -6.34
CA ALA A 149 13.08 16.47 -7.14
C ALA A 149 12.74 17.81 -6.48
N GLY A 150 12.54 17.83 -5.16
CA GLY A 150 12.29 19.06 -4.41
C GLY A 150 13.47 20.02 -4.39
N MET A 151 14.71 19.54 -4.49
CA MET A 151 15.89 20.39 -4.63
C MET A 151 16.05 20.99 -6.04
N LEU A 152 15.39 20.38 -7.03
CA LEU A 152 15.34 20.88 -8.41
C LEU A 152 14.15 21.82 -8.66
N ALA A 153 13.18 21.85 -7.74
CA ALA A 153 11.98 22.65 -7.86
C ALA A 153 12.27 24.16 -7.83
N SER A 154 11.37 24.92 -8.45
CA SER A 154 11.34 26.38 -8.40
C SER A 154 10.06 26.88 -7.74
N ASP A 155 9.94 28.20 -7.59
CA ASP A 155 8.73 28.85 -7.07
C ASP A 155 7.51 28.74 -8.03
N ASP A 156 7.66 28.13 -9.21
CA ASP A 156 6.54 27.89 -10.13
C ASP A 156 5.66 26.75 -9.61
N ALA A 157 4.42 27.03 -9.22
CA ALA A 157 3.48 26.02 -8.73
C ALA A 157 3.22 24.86 -9.71
N ASN A 158 3.45 25.05 -11.02
CA ASN A 158 3.31 24.01 -12.04
C ASN A 158 4.61 23.27 -12.35
N HIS A 159 5.64 23.45 -11.52
CA HIS A 159 6.95 22.87 -11.75
C HIS A 159 6.88 21.32 -11.81
N PRO A 160 7.52 20.65 -12.78
CA PRO A 160 7.42 19.19 -12.97
C PRO A 160 7.74 18.34 -11.74
N SER A 161 8.61 18.82 -10.84
CA SER A 161 8.92 18.16 -9.57
C SER A 161 7.68 17.93 -8.69
N TYR A 162 6.72 18.87 -8.68
CA TYR A 162 5.52 18.73 -7.87
C TYR A 162 4.58 17.67 -8.41
N THR A 163 4.41 17.61 -9.74
CA THR A 163 3.69 16.52 -10.40
C THR A 163 4.35 15.17 -10.14
N PHE A 164 5.67 15.11 -10.19
CA PHE A 164 6.43 13.90 -9.88
C PHE A 164 6.21 13.43 -8.44
N ASN A 165 6.34 14.36 -7.48
CA ASN A 165 6.12 14.08 -6.06
C ASN A 165 4.67 13.65 -5.79
N LYS A 166 3.69 14.32 -6.40
CA LYS A 166 2.27 13.93 -6.33
C LYS A 166 2.05 12.51 -6.81
N ASN A 167 2.56 12.15 -7.99
CA ASN A 167 2.34 10.82 -8.57
C ASN A 167 2.94 9.70 -7.68
N LEU A 168 4.09 9.96 -7.05
CA LEU A 168 4.66 9.05 -6.06
C LEU A 168 3.86 9.01 -4.75
N GLY A 169 3.27 10.14 -4.34
CA GLY A 169 2.31 10.21 -3.24
C GLY A 169 1.06 9.37 -3.51
N THR A 170 0.49 9.46 -4.71
CA THR A 170 -0.63 8.62 -5.15
C THR A 170 -0.28 7.15 -5.10
N ALA A 171 0.89 6.76 -5.63
CA ALA A 171 1.34 5.38 -5.62
C ALA A 171 1.54 4.83 -4.19
N LEU A 172 2.09 5.65 -3.28
CA LEU A 172 2.22 5.29 -1.87
C LEU A 172 0.85 5.10 -1.21
N ALA A 173 -0.09 6.03 -1.41
CA ALA A 173 -1.44 5.94 -0.84
C ALA A 173 -2.15 4.66 -1.30
N LEU A 174 -2.12 4.33 -2.59
CA LEU A 174 -2.68 3.10 -3.14
C LEU A 174 -2.02 1.84 -2.55
N ALA A 175 -0.68 1.85 -2.41
CA ALA A 175 0.07 0.73 -1.86
C ALA A 175 -0.19 0.47 -0.37
N THR A 176 -0.84 1.39 0.36
CA THR A 176 -1.36 1.14 1.72
C THR A 176 -2.63 0.27 1.75
N GLY A 177 -3.14 -0.17 0.58
CA GLY A 177 -4.45 -0.78 0.44
C GLY A 177 -5.55 0.23 0.09
N GLY A 178 -5.16 1.44 -0.30
CA GLY A 178 -6.06 2.52 -0.66
C GLY A 178 -6.72 2.32 -2.03
N ALA A 179 -7.64 3.21 -2.36
CA ALA A 179 -8.37 3.19 -3.63
C ALA A 179 -8.33 4.55 -4.34
N ASN A 180 -8.34 4.54 -5.67
CA ASN A 180 -8.56 5.71 -6.50
C ASN A 180 -9.86 5.57 -7.28
N LEU A 181 -10.89 6.30 -6.86
CA LEU A 181 -12.24 6.24 -7.42
C LEU A 181 -12.58 7.42 -8.32
N SER A 182 -11.57 8.12 -8.85
CA SER A 182 -11.76 9.16 -9.85
C SER A 182 -12.41 8.57 -11.10
N ASP A 183 -13.09 9.40 -11.89
CA ASP A 183 -13.81 8.95 -13.10
C ASP A 183 -12.90 8.19 -14.08
N SER A 184 -11.61 8.56 -14.15
CA SER A 184 -10.61 7.91 -15.02
C SER A 184 -10.11 6.57 -14.50
N ASN A 185 -10.17 6.30 -13.19
CA ASN A 185 -9.57 5.11 -12.57
C ASN A 185 -10.56 4.16 -11.90
N ARG A 186 -11.82 4.56 -11.72
CA ARG A 186 -12.83 3.76 -11.00
C ARG A 186 -13.00 2.34 -11.56
N GLU A 187 -13.00 2.15 -12.88
CA GLU A 187 -13.12 0.81 -13.47
C GLU A 187 -11.83 -0.01 -13.27
N ASN A 188 -10.64 0.62 -13.37
CA ASN A 188 -9.37 -0.04 -13.07
C ASN A 188 -9.32 -0.49 -11.60
N GLN A 189 -9.77 0.36 -10.67
CA GLN A 189 -9.87 0.01 -9.26
C GLN A 189 -10.81 -1.17 -9.04
N LYS A 190 -11.99 -1.16 -9.65
CA LYS A 190 -12.96 -2.26 -9.55
C LYS A 190 -12.40 -3.57 -10.08
N ILE A 191 -11.69 -3.55 -11.21
CA ILE A 191 -11.02 -4.74 -11.76
C ILE A 191 -9.94 -5.20 -10.78
N PHE A 192 -9.08 -4.29 -10.31
CA PHE A 192 -8.02 -4.59 -9.35
C PHE A 192 -8.57 -5.25 -8.09
N ASP A 193 -9.59 -4.67 -7.45
CA ASP A 193 -10.20 -5.21 -6.23
C ASP A 193 -10.84 -6.59 -6.46
N SER A 194 -11.26 -6.89 -7.70
CA SER A 194 -11.84 -8.18 -8.06
C SER A 194 -10.79 -9.29 -8.23
N VAL A 195 -9.54 -8.95 -8.53
CA VAL A 195 -8.51 -9.93 -8.94
C VAL A 195 -7.22 -9.89 -8.11
N SER A 196 -7.04 -8.87 -7.27
CA SER A 196 -5.79 -8.57 -6.55
C SER A 196 -5.25 -9.72 -5.72
N SER A 197 -6.12 -10.52 -5.11
CA SER A 197 -5.76 -11.72 -4.33
C SER A 197 -5.05 -12.80 -5.16
N GLY A 198 -5.29 -12.83 -6.48
CA GLY A 198 -4.66 -13.75 -7.41
C GLY A 198 -3.39 -13.21 -8.08
N LEU A 199 -3.07 -11.93 -7.92
CA LEU A 199 -1.93 -11.30 -8.59
C LEU A 199 -0.61 -11.63 -7.87
N VAL A 200 0.39 -12.01 -8.67
CA VAL A 200 1.72 -12.40 -8.20
C VAL A 200 2.77 -11.72 -9.08
N GLY A 201 3.69 -10.98 -8.48
CA GLY A 201 4.82 -10.34 -9.16
C GLY A 201 5.96 -11.33 -9.46
N GLU A 202 7.00 -10.87 -10.16
CA GLU A 202 8.09 -11.72 -10.67
C GLU A 202 8.78 -12.60 -9.61
N ASN A 203 8.92 -12.10 -8.38
CA ASN A 203 9.58 -12.82 -7.28
C ASN A 203 8.61 -13.65 -6.42
N GLY A 204 7.39 -13.92 -6.90
CA GLY A 204 6.35 -14.56 -6.09
C GLY A 204 5.66 -13.61 -5.11
N GLN A 205 5.95 -12.31 -5.19
CA GLN A 205 5.42 -11.31 -4.27
C GLN A 205 3.94 -11.04 -4.55
N ARG A 206 3.09 -11.21 -3.54
CA ARG A 206 1.64 -10.96 -3.64
C ARG A 206 1.29 -9.53 -3.25
N ILE A 207 0.09 -9.09 -3.65
CA ILE A 207 -0.45 -7.77 -3.31
C ILE A 207 -0.54 -7.59 -1.79
N GLU A 208 -1.11 -8.56 -1.07
CA GLU A 208 -1.26 -8.53 0.41
C GLU A 208 0.07 -8.29 1.15
N TRP A 209 1.14 -8.97 0.73
CA TRP A 209 2.49 -8.81 1.30
C TRP A 209 3.12 -7.48 0.92
N THR A 210 2.77 -6.95 -0.26
CA THR A 210 3.23 -5.61 -0.70
C THR A 210 2.58 -4.53 0.14
N THR A 211 1.29 -4.65 0.44
CA THR A 211 0.58 -3.76 1.37
C THR A 211 1.21 -3.81 2.75
N LEU A 212 1.35 -5.01 3.34
CA LEU A 212 1.93 -5.18 4.67
C LEU A 212 3.36 -4.63 4.75
N ARG A 213 4.19 -4.91 3.73
CA ARG A 213 5.55 -4.35 3.64
C ARG A 213 5.50 -2.83 3.59
N THR A 214 4.63 -2.24 2.78
CA THR A 214 4.51 -0.78 2.66
C THR A 214 4.10 -0.13 3.98
N LEU A 215 3.13 -0.72 4.70
CA LEU A 215 2.72 -0.24 6.03
C LEU A 215 3.88 -0.30 7.05
N ASN A 216 4.65 -1.39 7.04
CA ASN A 216 5.83 -1.52 7.91
C ASN A 216 6.95 -0.54 7.54
N GLU A 217 7.23 -0.39 6.24
CA GLU A 217 8.19 0.60 5.73
C GLU A 217 7.76 2.01 6.13
N LEU A 218 6.48 2.38 6.04
CA LEU A 218 6.00 3.70 6.45
C LEU A 218 6.23 3.96 7.96
N LYS A 219 6.08 2.95 8.82
CA LYS A 219 6.39 3.08 10.26
C LYS A 219 7.88 3.22 10.53
N GLU A 220 8.71 2.36 9.92
CA GLU A 220 10.17 2.43 10.10
C GLU A 220 10.77 3.70 9.51
N THR A 221 10.42 3.99 8.25
CA THR A 221 11.00 5.09 7.49
C THR A 221 10.37 6.43 7.86
N GLY A 222 9.11 6.46 8.28
CA GLY A 222 8.43 7.68 8.74
C GLY A 222 9.16 8.37 9.90
N ARG A 223 9.80 7.59 10.78
CA ARG A 223 10.55 8.12 11.93
C ARG A 223 12.03 8.41 11.64
N LYS A 224 12.54 8.08 10.44
CA LYS A 224 13.94 8.36 10.06
C LYS A 224 14.11 9.82 9.66
N GLN A 225 15.29 10.37 9.92
CA GLN A 225 15.70 11.68 9.42
C GLN A 225 16.43 11.56 8.09
N PHE A 226 16.02 12.37 7.13
CA PHE A 226 16.60 12.44 5.79
C PHE A 226 17.31 13.76 5.57
N THR A 227 18.59 13.71 5.21
CA THR A 227 19.37 14.89 4.84
C THR A 227 18.99 15.39 3.45
N LEU A 228 18.89 16.71 3.27
CA LEU A 228 18.69 17.28 1.95
C LEU A 228 19.94 17.09 1.07
N PRO A 229 19.81 16.61 -0.20
CA PRO A 229 20.96 16.26 -1.04
C PRO A 229 22.05 17.32 -1.24
N VAL A 230 21.73 18.61 -1.08
CA VAL A 230 22.66 19.74 -1.26
C VAL A 230 23.21 20.28 0.08
N TYR A 231 22.54 19.96 1.19
CA TYR A 231 22.88 20.48 2.52
C TYR A 231 23.27 19.32 3.44
N ASN A 232 24.58 19.12 3.64
CA ASN A 232 25.08 18.08 4.53
C ASN A 232 25.27 18.61 5.96
N ALA A 233 24.19 19.11 6.58
CA ALA A 233 24.20 19.59 7.96
C ALA A 233 22.91 19.19 8.72
N PRO A 234 22.99 18.85 10.02
CA PRO A 234 21.86 18.35 10.80
C PRO A 234 20.64 19.27 10.85
N GLU A 235 20.83 20.58 10.66
CA GLU A 235 19.73 21.54 10.59
C GLU A 235 18.91 21.45 9.28
N PHE A 236 19.37 20.68 8.27
CA PHE A 236 18.69 20.44 7.00
C PHE A 236 18.23 18.99 6.86
N THR A 237 17.45 18.52 7.84
CA THR A 237 16.83 17.19 7.81
C THR A 237 15.31 17.28 7.88
N MET A 238 14.63 16.36 7.21
CA MET A 238 13.18 16.15 7.32
C MET A 238 12.92 14.76 7.89
N ASP A 239 11.93 14.64 8.78
CA ASP A 239 11.50 13.31 9.22
C ASP A 239 10.71 12.66 8.07
N GLY A 240 10.79 11.34 7.93
CA GLY A 240 10.10 10.62 6.86
C GLY A 240 8.59 10.88 6.83
N TYR A 241 7.95 11.04 7.98
CA TYR A 241 6.53 11.39 8.08
C TYR A 241 6.23 12.79 7.55
N ASP A 242 7.17 13.74 7.66
CA ASP A 242 7.03 15.06 7.02
C ASP A 242 7.02 14.93 5.48
N ILE A 243 7.85 14.03 4.94
CA ILE A 243 7.92 13.75 3.48
C ILE A 243 6.64 13.05 3.03
N ALA A 244 6.26 11.95 3.72
CA ALA A 244 5.07 11.16 3.42
C ALA A 244 3.80 12.00 3.47
N GLY A 245 3.64 12.78 4.54
CA GLY A 245 2.50 13.67 4.74
C GLY A 245 2.38 14.66 3.60
N GLN A 246 3.46 15.32 3.20
CA GLN A 246 3.42 16.29 2.11
C GLN A 246 3.02 15.68 0.76
N ILE A 247 3.67 14.61 0.32
CA ILE A 247 3.43 14.06 -1.02
C ILE A 247 2.08 13.35 -1.13
N MET A 248 1.68 12.59 -0.10
CA MET A 248 0.37 11.94 -0.07
C MET A 248 -0.74 12.98 0.14
N GLY A 249 -0.51 14.00 0.97
CA GLY A 249 -1.43 15.12 1.15
C GLY A 249 -1.68 15.89 -0.15
N LEU A 250 -0.63 16.20 -0.92
CA LEU A 250 -0.78 16.81 -2.23
C LEU A 250 -1.64 15.94 -3.16
N ALA A 251 -1.38 14.63 -3.19
CA ALA A 251 -2.17 13.68 -3.97
C ALA A 251 -3.66 13.66 -3.56
N GLY A 252 -3.97 13.61 -2.26
CA GLY A 252 -5.35 13.60 -1.77
C GLY A 252 -6.10 14.90 -2.02
N ARG A 253 -5.42 16.05 -1.95
CA ARG A 253 -6.03 17.35 -2.23
C ARG A 253 -6.36 17.54 -3.70
N GLU A 254 -5.48 17.11 -4.60
CA GLU A 254 -5.72 17.18 -6.05
C GLU A 254 -6.65 16.07 -6.55
N ASN A 255 -6.81 14.99 -5.78
CA ASN A 255 -7.72 13.88 -6.07
C ASN A 255 -8.50 13.48 -4.82
N THR A 256 -9.66 14.11 -4.60
CA THR A 256 -10.57 13.80 -3.47
C THR A 256 -11.19 12.41 -3.55
N SER A 257 -10.98 11.67 -4.64
CA SER A 257 -11.38 10.27 -4.78
C SER A 257 -10.28 9.28 -4.41
N LEU A 258 -9.12 9.75 -3.95
CA LEU A 258 -8.02 8.93 -3.46
C LEU A 258 -8.13 8.71 -1.95
N THR A 259 -7.92 7.48 -1.51
CA THR A 259 -7.98 7.10 -0.08
C THR A 259 -6.78 6.29 0.35
N LEU A 260 -6.53 6.25 1.67
CA LEU A 260 -5.63 5.27 2.30
C LEU A 260 -6.37 3.97 2.62
N GLY A 261 -5.63 2.86 2.71
CA GLY A 261 -6.21 1.54 2.98
C GLY A 261 -6.59 1.31 4.44
N PRO A 262 -7.40 0.27 4.73
CA PRO A 262 -7.78 -0.11 6.10
C PRO A 262 -6.56 -0.37 7.00
N GLY A 263 -5.53 -1.01 6.45
CA GLY A 263 -4.27 -1.33 7.14
C GLY A 263 -3.52 -0.12 7.67
N PHE A 264 -3.76 1.06 7.11
CA PHE A 264 -3.18 2.31 7.59
C PHE A 264 -3.74 2.71 8.97
N TYR A 265 -5.03 2.43 9.21
CA TYR A 265 -5.75 2.80 10.44
C TYR A 265 -5.76 1.67 11.47
N HIS A 266 -5.87 0.41 11.03
CA HIS A 266 -5.81 -0.77 11.88
C HIS A 266 -4.79 -1.76 11.32
N ASP A 267 -3.74 -2.08 12.08
CA ASP A 267 -2.65 -2.91 11.55
C ASP A 267 -3.15 -4.32 11.22
N PRO A 268 -2.86 -4.87 10.01
CA PRO A 268 -3.33 -6.22 9.64
C PRO A 268 -2.78 -7.35 10.52
N LEU A 269 -1.69 -7.10 11.26
CA LEU A 269 -1.11 -8.06 12.20
C LEU A 269 -1.54 -7.82 13.65
N ASP A 270 -2.39 -6.81 13.90
CA ASP A 270 -2.92 -6.55 15.22
C ASP A 270 -3.83 -7.70 15.66
N PRO A 271 -3.55 -8.36 16.78
CA PRO A 271 -4.38 -9.46 17.26
C PRO A 271 -5.79 -8.94 17.62
N PRO A 272 -6.82 -9.80 17.51
CA PRO A 272 -8.16 -9.44 17.97
C PRO A 272 -8.17 -9.19 19.48
N ASP A 273 -8.98 -8.23 19.91
CA ASP A 273 -9.28 -7.99 21.32
C ASP A 273 -9.91 -9.25 21.95
N ASP A 274 -9.09 -10.10 22.55
CA ASP A 274 -9.54 -11.32 23.23
C ASP A 274 -9.27 -11.22 24.74
N PRO A 275 -10.33 -11.05 25.56
CA PRO A 275 -10.22 -11.03 27.02
C PRO A 275 -9.58 -12.29 27.63
N ASN A 276 -9.54 -13.40 26.88
CA ASN A 276 -8.93 -14.66 27.31
C ASN A 276 -7.45 -14.77 26.90
N HIS A 277 -6.95 -13.87 26.06
CA HIS A 277 -5.55 -13.79 25.63
C HIS A 277 -4.96 -12.40 25.92
N PRO A 278 -4.81 -12.02 27.21
CA PRO A 278 -4.25 -10.72 27.60
C PRO A 278 -2.78 -10.54 27.23
N GLU A 279 -2.10 -11.60 26.79
CA GLU A 279 -0.75 -11.56 26.24
C GLU A 279 -0.66 -10.94 24.84
N TYR A 280 -1.78 -10.78 24.15
CA TYR A 280 -1.82 -10.13 22.85
C TYR A 280 -1.44 -8.66 22.99
N VAL A 281 -0.28 -8.32 22.43
CA VAL A 281 0.24 -6.96 22.44
C VAL A 281 -0.30 -6.24 21.22
N HIS A 282 -0.98 -5.12 21.48
CA HIS A 282 -1.46 -4.20 20.46
C HIS A 282 -0.35 -3.81 19.47
N VAL A 283 -0.59 -3.98 18.18
CA VAL A 283 0.32 -3.56 17.11
C VAL A 283 -0.16 -2.22 16.57
N LYS A 284 0.67 -1.18 16.75
CA LYS A 284 0.35 0.17 16.22
C LYS A 284 0.22 0.14 14.71
N SER A 285 -0.89 0.67 14.22
CA SER A 285 -1.06 1.02 12.79
C SER A 285 -0.18 2.21 12.40
N VAL A 286 -0.06 2.49 11.09
CA VAL A 286 0.69 3.66 10.61
C VAL A 286 0.11 4.95 11.19
N PHE A 287 -1.21 5.07 11.23
CA PHE A 287 -1.90 6.23 11.80
C PHE A 287 -1.56 6.42 13.28
N GLN A 288 -1.65 5.36 14.10
CA GLN A 288 -1.32 5.44 15.52
C GLN A 288 0.15 5.78 15.74
N ASP A 289 1.05 5.20 14.95
CA ASP A 289 2.48 5.50 15.06
C ASP A 289 2.82 6.94 14.67
N MET A 290 2.16 7.45 13.63
CA MET A 290 2.29 8.83 13.18
C MET A 290 1.72 9.82 14.21
N VAL A 291 0.61 9.49 14.89
CA VAL A 291 0.09 10.29 16.01
C VAL A 291 1.03 10.27 17.22
N ALA A 292 1.65 9.12 17.52
CA ALA A 292 2.68 9.04 18.56
C ALA A 292 3.89 9.91 18.23
N TRP A 293 4.40 9.80 17.01
CA TRP A 293 5.51 10.62 16.53
C TRP A 293 5.16 12.11 16.58
N ASP A 294 3.98 12.51 16.11
CA ASP A 294 3.51 13.91 16.13
C ASP A 294 3.51 14.48 17.56
N TYR A 295 3.08 13.69 18.54
CA TYR A 295 3.13 14.06 19.95
C TYR A 295 4.58 14.17 20.47
N GLU A 296 5.43 13.17 20.19
CA GLU A 296 6.82 13.08 20.65
C GLU A 296 7.68 14.25 20.16
N VAL A 297 7.52 14.64 18.90
CA VAL A 297 8.34 15.69 18.25
C VAL A 297 7.63 17.04 18.16
N GLY A 298 6.36 17.10 18.58
CA GLY A 298 5.50 18.27 18.47
C GLY A 298 5.22 18.69 17.03
N ALA A 299 5.08 17.75 16.08
CA ALA A 299 5.07 18.05 14.65
C ALA A 299 3.97 19.06 14.25
N GLY A 300 2.74 18.93 14.76
CA GLY A 300 1.68 19.92 14.53
C GLY A 300 2.02 21.34 15.04
N SER A 301 2.68 21.44 16.21
CA SER A 301 3.19 22.72 16.70
C SER A 301 4.36 23.24 15.87
N ARG A 302 5.28 22.36 15.42
CA ARG A 302 6.39 22.73 14.53
C ARG A 302 5.87 23.29 13.20
N ALA A 303 4.87 22.65 12.60
CA ALA A 303 4.23 23.16 11.39
C ALA A 303 3.65 24.56 11.64
N THR A 304 3.09 24.80 12.83
CA THR A 304 2.57 26.10 13.26
C THR A 304 3.66 27.17 13.43
N ASP A 305 4.75 26.81 14.11
CA ASP A 305 5.82 27.73 14.50
C ASP A 305 6.80 28.03 13.35
N TYR A 306 7.04 27.04 12.49
CA TYR A 306 8.07 27.09 11.45
C TYR A 306 7.54 27.31 10.05
N ALA A 307 6.23 27.57 9.89
CA ALA A 307 5.55 28.02 8.67
C ALA A 307 6.44 28.82 7.69
N GLY A 308 7.17 28.10 6.82
CA GLY A 308 8.06 28.66 5.79
C GLY A 308 9.41 29.24 6.24
N SER A 309 9.86 29.07 7.49
CA SER A 309 11.08 29.75 8.01
C SER A 309 12.24 28.84 8.40
N GLY A 310 12.05 27.51 8.47
CA GLY A 310 13.13 26.58 8.83
C GLY A 310 13.99 26.12 7.63
N PRO A 311 15.28 25.82 7.84
CA PRO A 311 16.22 25.41 6.78
C PRO A 311 15.80 24.17 5.99
N ALA A 312 15.23 23.15 6.64
CA ALA A 312 14.75 21.92 5.99
C ALA A 312 13.50 22.15 5.11
N TRP A 313 12.65 23.11 5.49
CA TRP A 313 11.42 23.47 4.77
C TRP A 313 11.66 24.30 3.49
N ARG A 314 12.93 24.47 3.11
CA ARG A 314 13.35 24.99 1.80
C ARG A 314 13.34 23.92 0.70
N ALA A 315 13.23 22.64 1.06
CA ALA A 315 12.96 21.61 0.07
C ALA A 315 11.50 21.75 -0.37
N HIS A 316 11.28 22.35 -1.53
CA HIS A 316 9.93 22.51 -2.06
C HIS A 316 9.44 21.14 -2.56
N LEU A 317 8.86 20.35 -1.66
CA LEU A 317 8.29 19.04 -2.03
C LEU A 317 6.93 19.18 -2.72
N ILE A 318 6.27 20.31 -2.48
CA ILE A 318 4.94 20.65 -2.95
C ILE A 318 4.90 22.13 -3.33
N PRO A 319 3.93 22.56 -4.17
CA PRO A 319 3.81 23.96 -4.57
C PRO A 319 3.66 24.89 -3.35
N HIS A 320 4.48 25.94 -3.29
CA HIS A 320 4.38 26.94 -2.23
C HIS A 320 3.49 28.11 -2.67
N GLU A 321 2.21 28.08 -2.32
CA GLU A 321 1.30 29.20 -2.59
C GLU A 321 1.38 30.26 -1.49
N TYR A 322 2.12 31.35 -1.73
CA TYR A 322 2.21 32.44 -0.76
C TYR A 322 0.83 33.07 -0.44
N GLY A 323 0.45 33.09 0.84
CA GLY A 323 -0.63 33.93 1.36
C GLY A 323 -2.00 33.26 1.52
N ASN A 324 -2.15 31.98 1.19
CA ASN A 324 -3.34 31.21 1.56
C ASN A 324 -3.11 30.52 2.93
N ARG A 325 -4.09 30.56 3.84
CA ARG A 325 -4.03 29.86 5.14
C ARG A 325 -3.85 28.34 4.97
N GLU A 326 -4.32 27.81 3.85
CA GLU A 326 -4.12 26.42 3.42
C GLU A 326 -2.65 26.10 3.09
N ALA A 327 -1.84 27.11 2.67
CA ALA A 327 -0.43 27.00 2.30
C ALA A 327 0.52 26.54 3.43
N LEU A 328 0.11 26.75 4.67
CA LEU A 328 0.89 26.32 5.84
C LEU A 328 0.40 24.97 6.38
N GLY A 329 -0.87 24.64 6.13
CA GLY A 329 -1.44 23.33 6.50
C GLY A 329 -0.81 22.16 5.78
N TYR A 330 -0.17 22.38 4.62
CA TYR A 330 0.58 21.32 3.94
C TYR A 330 1.86 20.90 4.67
N LEU A 331 2.35 21.69 5.62
CA LEU A 331 3.50 21.29 6.45
C LEU A 331 3.08 20.44 7.64
N ASP A 332 1.78 20.33 7.92
CA ASP A 332 1.25 19.48 8.98
C ASP A 332 0.99 18.07 8.42
N PRO A 333 1.79 17.07 8.81
CA PRO A 333 1.68 15.74 8.24
C PRO A 333 0.34 15.07 8.57
N LEU A 334 -0.22 15.26 9.77
CA LEU A 334 -1.50 14.64 10.12
C LEU A 334 -2.66 15.33 9.41
N GLN A 335 -2.65 16.66 9.29
CA GLN A 335 -3.68 17.36 8.51
C GLN A 335 -3.71 16.86 7.06
N ASN A 336 -2.54 16.63 6.45
CA ASN A 336 -2.43 16.04 5.12
C ASN A 336 -2.98 14.61 5.02
N ILE A 337 -2.84 13.80 6.06
CA ILE A 337 -3.38 12.43 6.05
C ILE A 337 -4.90 12.44 6.14
N PHE A 338 -5.49 13.40 6.86
CA PHE A 338 -6.94 13.49 6.99
C PHE A 338 -7.64 13.73 5.64
N THR A 339 -6.99 14.43 4.70
CA THR A 339 -7.56 14.65 3.35
C THR A 339 -7.69 13.35 2.55
N LEU A 340 -6.99 12.28 2.92
CA LEU A 340 -7.10 10.95 2.32
C LEU A 340 -8.00 9.99 3.13
N SER A 341 -8.63 10.50 4.19
CA SER A 341 -9.46 9.73 5.11
C SER A 341 -10.96 9.89 4.82
N ASP A 342 -11.33 10.83 3.95
CA ASP A 342 -12.72 11.06 3.53
C ASP A 342 -13.23 9.95 2.59
N THR A 343 -14.53 9.71 2.59
CA THR A 343 -15.19 8.78 1.66
C THR A 343 -15.26 9.44 0.29
N PRO A 344 -14.77 8.80 -0.78
CA PRO A 344 -14.87 9.35 -2.12
C PRO A 344 -16.30 9.71 -2.51
N ASP A 345 -16.49 10.89 -3.11
CA ASP A 345 -17.80 11.41 -3.55
C ASP A 345 -18.55 10.43 -4.46
N SER A 346 -17.83 9.63 -5.26
CA SER A 346 -18.42 8.61 -6.13
C SER A 346 -19.11 7.47 -5.38
N LEU A 347 -18.86 7.34 -4.08
CA LEU A 347 -19.54 6.45 -3.14
C LEU A 347 -20.52 7.19 -2.22
N HIS A 348 -20.79 8.48 -2.43
CA HIS A 348 -21.84 9.17 -1.69
C HIS A 348 -23.21 8.73 -2.20
N GLY A 349 -23.74 7.66 -1.60
CA GLY A 349 -24.97 7.03 -2.05
C GLY A 349 -25.38 5.87 -1.16
N LYS A 350 -26.37 5.12 -1.62
CA LYS A 350 -26.75 3.88 -0.93
C LYS A 350 -25.74 2.79 -1.29
N ASP A 351 -25.22 2.12 -0.27
CA ASP A 351 -24.45 0.89 -0.41
C ASP A 351 -25.20 -0.10 -1.32
N ASP A 352 -24.55 -0.44 -2.44
CA ASP A 352 -25.07 -1.34 -3.48
C ASP A 352 -24.46 -2.75 -3.40
N GLY A 353 -23.60 -3.02 -2.42
CA GLY A 353 -22.91 -4.29 -2.23
C GLY A 353 -21.82 -4.59 -3.26
N SER A 354 -21.46 -3.62 -4.12
CA SER A 354 -20.36 -3.77 -5.08
C SER A 354 -19.02 -3.96 -4.39
N VAL A 355 -18.04 -4.46 -5.15
CA VAL A 355 -16.67 -4.66 -4.65
C VAL A 355 -16.06 -3.37 -4.08
N LEU A 356 -16.36 -2.21 -4.70
CA LEU A 356 -15.90 -0.90 -4.24
C LEU A 356 -16.50 -0.51 -2.88
N TRP A 357 -17.81 -0.76 -2.69
CA TRP A 357 -18.47 -0.54 -1.40
C TRP A 357 -17.97 -1.49 -0.30
N LYS A 358 -17.64 -2.73 -0.65
CA LYS A 358 -17.03 -3.68 0.31
C LYS A 358 -15.67 -3.18 0.78
N ALA A 359 -14.81 -2.74 -0.14
CA ALA A 359 -13.50 -2.18 0.18
C ALA A 359 -13.63 -0.92 1.07
N GLU A 360 -14.54 -0.02 0.72
CA GLU A 360 -14.78 1.20 1.49
C GLU A 360 -15.34 0.91 2.89
N ASN A 361 -16.25 -0.05 3.03
CA ASN A 361 -16.77 -0.47 4.32
C ASN A 361 -15.68 -1.03 5.24
N GLN A 362 -14.70 -1.77 4.69
CA GLN A 362 -13.53 -2.24 5.46
C GLN A 362 -12.66 -1.08 5.92
N ARG A 363 -12.38 -0.11 5.03
CA ARG A 363 -11.63 1.11 5.37
C ARG A 363 -12.31 1.90 6.48
N LEU A 364 -13.62 2.17 6.35
CA LEU A 364 -14.41 2.89 7.35
C LEU A 364 -14.50 2.14 8.69
N ALA A 365 -14.52 0.81 8.68
CA ALA A 365 -14.47 0.01 9.90
C ALA A 365 -13.14 0.21 10.66
N ALA A 366 -12.01 0.15 9.94
CA ALA A 366 -10.69 0.40 10.51
C ALA A 366 -10.53 1.85 11.00
N LEU A 367 -11.05 2.81 10.24
CA LEU A 367 -11.08 4.23 10.62
C LEU A 367 -11.85 4.47 11.92
N ARG A 368 -13.04 3.87 12.05
CA ARG A 368 -13.84 3.94 13.27
C ARG A 368 -13.13 3.29 14.45
N TRP A 369 -12.49 2.14 14.22
CA TRP A 369 -11.73 1.43 15.25
C TRP A 369 -10.62 2.33 15.80
N VAL A 370 -9.79 2.94 14.93
CA VAL A 370 -8.66 3.75 15.39
C VAL A 370 -9.10 5.05 16.07
N LEU A 371 -10.17 5.70 15.58
CA LEU A 371 -10.73 6.90 16.20
C LEU A 371 -11.33 6.62 17.58
N ASN A 372 -11.81 5.40 17.81
CA ASN A 372 -12.33 4.96 19.09
C ASN A 372 -11.26 4.35 20.01
N SER A 373 -10.06 4.08 19.50
CA SER A 373 -8.93 3.57 20.28
C SER A 373 -8.35 4.64 21.22
N ASP A 374 -7.52 4.21 22.16
CA ASP A 374 -6.74 5.12 23.00
C ASP A 374 -5.43 5.54 22.31
N THR A 375 -4.94 6.71 22.68
CA THR A 375 -3.64 7.23 22.26
C THR A 375 -2.52 6.30 22.73
N PRO A 376 -1.48 6.07 21.91
CA PRO A 376 -0.37 5.18 22.26
C PRO A 376 0.62 5.78 23.28
N PHE A 377 0.27 6.90 23.91
CA PHE A 377 1.02 7.64 24.93
C PHE A 377 0.05 8.19 25.98
N GLU A 378 0.57 8.51 27.16
CA GLU A 378 -0.23 9.10 28.23
C GLU A 378 -0.22 10.63 28.16
N ILE A 379 -1.34 11.24 28.48
CA ILE A 379 -1.49 12.69 28.55
C ILE A 379 -1.85 13.06 29.98
N SER A 380 -1.10 14.02 30.52
CA SER A 380 -1.40 14.63 31.82
C SER A 380 -2.30 15.85 31.61
N ALA A 381 -3.59 15.71 31.91
CA ALA A 381 -4.54 16.80 31.79
C ALA A 381 -5.59 16.75 32.92
N ASP A 382 -6.12 17.91 33.29
CA ASP A 382 -7.31 18.00 34.13
C ASP A 382 -8.54 17.90 33.21
N TYR A 383 -9.16 16.72 33.19
CA TYR A 383 -10.21 16.38 32.24
C TYR A 383 -11.61 16.81 32.67
N ASP A 384 -11.83 17.04 33.97
CA ASP A 384 -13.13 17.35 34.57
C ASP A 384 -13.19 18.75 35.23
N GLY A 385 -12.08 19.49 35.21
CA GLY A 385 -11.97 20.83 35.75
C GLY A 385 -11.87 20.87 37.27
N ASP A 386 -11.44 19.77 37.91
CA ASP A 386 -11.32 19.65 39.36
C ASP A 386 -9.97 20.14 39.91
N ASN A 387 -9.13 20.74 39.05
CA ASN A 387 -7.75 21.14 39.30
C ASN A 387 -6.81 19.98 39.66
N LYS A 388 -7.12 18.74 39.26
CA LYS A 388 -6.22 17.60 39.37
C LYS A 388 -5.99 16.98 37.99
N ALA A 389 -4.75 17.07 37.53
CA ALA A 389 -4.37 16.34 36.33
C ALA A 389 -4.36 14.83 36.61
N THR A 390 -5.00 14.04 35.74
CA THR A 390 -4.76 12.61 35.62
C THR A 390 -3.82 12.36 34.45
N THR A 391 -2.92 11.40 34.62
CA THR A 391 -2.04 10.90 33.57
C THR A 391 -2.61 9.58 33.09
N GLU A 392 -3.17 9.58 31.90
CA GLU A 392 -3.81 8.40 31.32
C GLU A 392 -3.75 8.44 29.80
N HIS A 393 -3.97 7.30 29.16
CA HIS A 393 -4.19 7.26 27.73
C HIS A 393 -5.53 7.94 27.41
N MET A 394 -5.49 8.88 26.47
CA MET A 394 -6.69 9.60 26.03
C MET A 394 -7.28 8.92 24.80
N ASN A 395 -8.61 8.85 24.70
CA ASN A 395 -9.27 8.48 23.45
C ASN A 395 -8.72 9.31 22.25
N MET A 396 -8.46 8.63 21.13
CA MET A 396 -7.84 9.19 19.93
C MET A 396 -8.63 10.38 19.36
N THR A 397 -9.95 10.27 19.23
CA THR A 397 -10.80 11.36 18.74
C THR A 397 -10.71 12.58 19.67
N ARG A 398 -10.75 12.36 21.00
CA ARG A 398 -10.61 13.45 21.97
C ARG A 398 -9.24 14.13 21.87
N TYR A 399 -8.17 13.35 21.66
CA TYR A 399 -6.84 13.89 21.49
C TYR A 399 -6.75 14.81 20.26
N LEU A 400 -7.12 14.28 19.09
CA LEU A 400 -7.02 15.00 17.82
C LEU A 400 -7.87 16.27 17.82
N THR A 401 -9.07 16.24 18.41
CA THR A 401 -9.99 17.39 18.36
C THR A 401 -9.71 18.50 19.35
N GLY A 402 -8.93 18.27 20.42
CA GLY A 402 -8.74 19.32 21.42
C GLY A 402 -7.43 19.34 22.20
N TRP A 403 -6.58 18.31 22.08
CA TRP A 403 -5.35 18.19 22.87
C TRP A 403 -4.09 18.11 22.00
N ARG A 404 -4.25 17.89 20.70
CA ARG A 404 -3.14 17.92 19.75
C ARG A 404 -2.58 19.34 19.60
N GLY A 405 -1.26 19.46 19.66
CA GLY A 405 -0.54 20.71 19.40
C GLY A 405 -1.07 21.86 20.25
N TYR A 406 -1.34 23.01 19.63
CA TYR A 406 -1.82 24.17 20.35
C TYR A 406 -3.33 24.21 20.63
N ALA A 407 -4.08 23.15 20.29
CA ALA A 407 -5.48 23.03 20.67
C ALA A 407 -5.64 22.95 22.22
N ALA A 408 -4.70 22.30 22.91
CA ALA A 408 -4.72 22.14 24.36
C ALA A 408 -4.72 23.47 25.13
N VAL A 409 -4.18 24.54 24.53
CA VAL A 409 -4.14 25.90 25.10
C VAL A 409 -5.17 26.84 24.47
N GLY A 410 -6.15 26.28 23.74
CA GLY A 410 -7.27 27.04 23.16
C GLY A 410 -6.93 27.85 21.93
N THR A 411 -5.91 27.44 21.16
CA THR A 411 -5.53 28.13 19.92
C THR A 411 -5.67 27.21 18.69
N VAL A 412 -4.89 27.45 17.63
CA VAL A 412 -5.03 26.74 16.34
C VAL A 412 -4.42 25.34 16.43
N GLY A 413 -5.26 24.30 16.37
CA GLY A 413 -4.82 22.90 16.27
C GLY A 413 -4.51 22.43 14.86
N TYR A 414 -5.16 23.06 13.86
CA TYR A 414 -5.04 22.76 12.43
C TYR A 414 -5.19 24.02 11.59
N TYR A 415 -4.44 24.13 10.50
CA TYR A 415 -4.41 25.32 9.66
C TYR A 415 -5.69 25.54 8.85
N ASP A 416 -6.30 24.46 8.38
CA ASP A 416 -7.62 24.44 7.72
C ASP A 416 -8.79 24.68 8.70
N GLY A 417 -8.52 24.95 9.97
CA GLY A 417 -9.55 25.11 10.99
C GLY A 417 -10.20 23.78 11.42
N GLY A 418 -9.62 22.64 11.05
CA GLY A 418 -10.11 21.31 11.37
C GLY A 418 -11.12 20.75 10.37
N GLU A 419 -11.18 21.29 9.15
CA GLU A 419 -12.09 20.84 8.09
C GLU A 419 -11.81 19.39 7.70
N ALA A 420 -10.58 19.03 7.32
CA ALA A 420 -10.25 17.67 6.91
C ALA A 420 -10.46 16.65 8.05
N LEU A 421 -10.12 17.02 9.29
CA LEU A 421 -10.43 16.18 10.46
C LEU A 421 -11.94 16.05 10.67
N GLY A 422 -12.68 17.14 10.49
CA GLY A 422 -14.13 17.19 10.62
C GLY A 422 -14.82 16.25 9.64
N ASP A 423 -14.38 16.23 8.38
CA ASP A 423 -14.91 15.34 7.33
C ASP A 423 -14.62 13.87 7.65
N MET A 424 -13.38 13.55 7.99
CA MET A 424 -12.98 12.21 8.46
C MET A 424 -13.84 11.72 9.63
N VAL A 425 -14.06 12.56 10.65
CA VAL A 425 -14.90 12.21 11.82
C VAL A 425 -16.37 12.09 11.45
N ASN A 426 -16.87 12.97 10.58
CA ASN A 426 -18.23 12.92 10.07
C ASN A 426 -18.49 11.58 9.39
N ASP A 427 -17.59 11.12 8.53
CA ASP A 427 -17.68 9.84 7.83
C ASP A 427 -17.60 8.62 8.73
N ALA A 428 -16.68 8.63 9.68
CA ALA A 428 -16.63 7.61 10.72
C ALA A 428 -17.96 7.55 11.51
N SER A 429 -18.63 8.69 11.71
CA SER A 429 -19.88 8.81 12.46
C SER A 429 -21.16 8.49 11.66
N LYS A 430 -21.12 8.53 10.32
CA LYS A 430 -22.28 8.24 9.46
C LYS A 430 -22.78 6.83 9.75
N ARG A 431 -24.08 6.71 10.05
CA ARG A 431 -24.73 5.41 10.28
C ARG A 431 -24.80 4.65 8.96
N THR A 432 -24.10 3.52 8.87
CA THR A 432 -24.33 2.59 7.76
C THR A 432 -25.75 2.01 7.91
N PRO A 433 -26.62 2.09 6.86
CA PRO A 433 -27.99 1.56 6.92
C PRO A 433 -28.02 0.04 7.12
N THR A 434 -26.94 -0.65 6.76
CA THR A 434 -26.65 -2.03 7.13
C THR A 434 -25.66 -1.98 8.30
N PRO A 435 -25.94 -2.60 9.45
CA PRO A 435 -24.91 -2.80 10.47
C PRO A 435 -23.69 -3.41 9.78
N VAL A 436 -22.52 -2.76 9.93
CA VAL A 436 -21.25 -3.41 9.61
C VAL A 436 -21.28 -4.75 10.34
N VAL A 437 -20.81 -5.79 9.66
CA VAL A 437 -21.00 -7.20 9.98
C VAL A 437 -22.41 -7.73 9.60
N VAL A 438 -22.51 -8.17 8.36
CA VAL A 438 -23.10 -9.47 8.02
C VAL A 438 -21.89 -10.30 7.55
N PRO A 439 -21.65 -11.52 8.07
CA PRO A 439 -20.47 -12.29 7.69
C PRO A 439 -20.49 -12.53 6.18
N ASP A 440 -19.38 -12.22 5.50
CA ASP A 440 -19.18 -12.63 4.11
C ASP A 440 -18.77 -14.11 4.01
N GLU A 441 -18.49 -14.58 2.79
CA GLU A 441 -18.13 -15.98 2.55
C GLU A 441 -16.76 -16.36 3.15
N ALA A 442 -15.85 -15.41 3.34
CA ALA A 442 -14.57 -15.60 4.02
C ALA A 442 -14.73 -15.60 5.55
N ASP A 443 -15.68 -14.81 6.08
CA ASP A 443 -16.07 -14.84 7.49
C ASP A 443 -16.78 -16.14 7.88
N LEU A 444 -17.24 -16.97 6.94
CA LEU A 444 -17.79 -18.30 7.26
C LEU A 444 -16.71 -19.29 7.70
N GLU A 445 -15.43 -19.07 7.38
CA GLU A 445 -14.33 -19.83 7.98
C GLU A 445 -14.10 -19.44 9.44
N LYS A 446 -14.31 -18.16 9.78
CA LYS A 446 -14.12 -17.61 11.13
C LYS A 446 -15.36 -17.80 12.03
N TYR A 447 -16.55 -17.68 11.45
CA TYR A 447 -17.86 -17.79 12.08
C TYR A 447 -18.71 -18.80 11.30
N PRO A 448 -18.46 -20.11 11.45
CA PRO A 448 -19.15 -21.15 10.67
C PRO A 448 -20.66 -21.20 10.87
N GLN A 449 -21.19 -20.54 11.92
CA GLN A 449 -22.64 -20.36 12.13
C GLN A 449 -23.16 -18.99 11.69
N GLY A 450 -22.35 -18.23 10.96
CA GLY A 450 -22.63 -16.87 10.50
C GLY A 450 -23.07 -15.96 11.64
N ALA A 451 -24.15 -15.22 11.44
CA ALA A 451 -24.66 -14.29 12.45
C ALA A 451 -25.14 -14.97 13.75
N SER A 452 -25.28 -16.30 13.78
CA SER A 452 -25.65 -17.04 15.00
C SER A 452 -24.44 -17.52 15.80
N ASP A 453 -23.22 -17.32 15.28
CA ASP A 453 -22.01 -17.78 15.93
C ASP A 453 -21.76 -17.03 17.26
N PRO A 454 -21.47 -17.73 18.38
CA PRO A 454 -21.20 -17.08 19.66
C PRO A 454 -20.02 -16.10 19.62
N ALA A 455 -18.99 -16.35 18.81
CA ALA A 455 -17.87 -15.44 18.63
C ALA A 455 -18.31 -14.18 17.87
N TYR A 456 -19.04 -14.37 16.77
CA TYR A 456 -19.68 -13.27 16.03
C TYR A 456 -20.56 -12.40 16.93
N GLN A 457 -21.39 -13.01 17.78
CA GLN A 457 -22.28 -12.29 18.70
C GLN A 457 -21.53 -11.52 19.78
N ARG A 458 -20.33 -11.96 20.17
CA ARG A 458 -19.45 -11.22 21.09
C ARG A 458 -18.82 -10.03 20.39
N ASP A 459 -18.25 -10.23 19.22
CA ASP A 459 -17.56 -9.19 18.44
C ASP A 459 -18.55 -8.11 17.99
N TYR A 460 -19.74 -8.53 17.51
CA TYR A 460 -20.85 -7.64 17.20
C TYR A 460 -21.33 -6.85 18.42
N LYS A 461 -21.37 -7.47 19.61
CA LYS A 461 -21.71 -6.74 20.86
C LYS A 461 -20.62 -5.76 21.25
N HIS A 462 -19.34 -6.09 21.09
CA HIS A 462 -18.22 -5.19 21.35
C HIS A 462 -18.31 -3.94 20.45
N ILE A 463 -18.45 -4.13 19.13
CA ILE A 463 -18.64 -3.05 18.16
C ILE A 463 -19.86 -2.19 18.50
N LYS A 464 -20.99 -2.83 18.81
CA LYS A 464 -22.24 -2.13 19.18
C LYS A 464 -22.11 -1.37 20.50
N SER A 465 -21.35 -1.89 21.47
CA SER A 465 -21.13 -1.24 22.77
C SER A 465 -20.20 -0.03 22.66
N GLY A 466 -19.12 -0.11 21.87
CA GLY A 466 -18.30 1.06 21.51
C GLY A 466 -19.13 2.14 20.80
N TRP A 467 -20.00 1.74 19.88
CA TRP A 467 -20.94 2.66 19.19
C TRP A 467 -21.98 3.32 20.12
N MET A 468 -22.43 2.63 21.16
CA MET A 468 -23.33 3.22 22.16
C MET A 468 -22.60 4.20 23.08
N MET A 469 -21.31 3.99 23.35
CA MET A 469 -20.47 4.92 24.12
C MET A 469 -20.29 6.23 23.36
N ILE A 470 -19.93 6.19 22.07
CA ILE A 470 -19.83 7.40 21.20
C ILE A 470 -21.17 8.17 21.14
N ASN A 471 -22.29 7.46 21.00
CA ASN A 471 -23.62 8.11 20.97
C ASN A 471 -24.11 8.62 22.34
N ASN A 472 -23.68 8.01 23.45
CA ASN A 472 -24.02 8.47 24.80
C ASN A 472 -23.11 9.61 25.26
N GLU A 473 -21.85 9.64 24.83
CA GLU A 473 -20.98 10.80 24.99
C GLU A 473 -21.55 12.01 24.24
N HIS A 474 -22.17 11.85 23.07
CA HIS A 474 -22.94 12.92 22.42
C HIS A 474 -24.16 13.42 23.24
N LYS A 475 -24.72 12.59 24.14
CA LYS A 475 -25.79 13.03 25.06
C LYS A 475 -25.25 13.72 26.31
N LEU A 476 -24.04 13.35 26.76
CA LEU A 476 -23.33 14.02 27.87
C LEU A 476 -22.61 15.31 27.40
N HIS A 477 -22.21 15.38 26.12
CA HIS A 477 -21.62 16.56 25.47
C HIS A 477 -22.61 17.67 25.11
N LYS A 478 -23.90 17.52 25.43
CA LYS A 478 -24.80 18.68 25.50
C LYS A 478 -24.46 19.67 26.63
N ILE A 479 -23.49 19.33 27.48
CA ILE A 479 -22.99 20.22 28.55
C ILE A 479 -21.64 20.87 28.21
N SER A 480 -20.90 20.44 27.16
CA SER A 480 -19.60 21.04 26.80
C SER A 480 -19.46 21.56 25.35
N CYS A 481 -20.54 21.62 24.55
CA CYS A 481 -20.55 22.31 23.25
C CYS A 481 -20.72 23.85 23.36
N SER A 482 -20.09 24.50 24.34
CA SER A 482 -20.10 25.96 24.49
C SER A 482 -19.06 26.69 23.63
N VAL A 483 -18.10 25.98 23.02
CA VAL A 483 -16.99 26.63 22.28
C VAL A 483 -17.14 26.51 20.76
N ILE A 484 -17.82 25.47 20.23
CA ILE A 484 -18.00 25.30 18.77
C ILE A 484 -19.30 25.94 18.24
N ARG A 485 -20.29 26.24 19.09
CA ARG A 485 -21.48 27.03 18.69
C ARG A 485 -21.27 28.55 18.65
N THR A 486 -20.18 29.03 19.24
CA THR A 486 -19.88 30.47 19.34
C THR A 486 -19.10 30.99 18.12
N ALA A 487 -18.41 30.12 17.36
CA ALA A 487 -17.76 30.53 16.11
C ALA A 487 -18.72 30.56 14.91
N LEU A 488 -19.72 29.66 14.85
CA LEU A 488 -20.71 29.62 13.76
C LEU A 488 -21.90 30.59 13.92
N THR A 489 -22.01 31.33 15.03
CA THR A 489 -23.04 32.37 15.21
C THR A 489 -22.50 33.80 15.05
N ILE A 490 -21.17 33.99 14.96
CA ILE A 490 -20.56 35.33 14.81
C ILE A 490 -20.26 35.70 13.34
N ALA A 491 -20.25 34.73 12.42
CA ALA A 491 -20.06 34.98 10.99
C ALA A 491 -21.37 35.31 10.21
N VAL A 492 -22.54 35.32 10.85
CA VAL A 492 -23.84 35.68 10.22
C VAL A 492 -24.37 37.06 10.67
N ILE A 493 -23.64 37.79 11.52
CA ILE A 493 -24.10 39.10 12.05
C ILE A 493 -23.20 40.28 11.66
N LEU A 494 -22.12 40.08 10.90
CA LEU A 494 -21.26 41.19 10.48
C LEU A 494 -20.87 41.11 9.00
N GLN A 495 -21.77 41.55 8.13
CA GLN A 495 -21.52 42.57 7.10
C GLN A 495 -22.87 43.13 6.60
N PRO A 496 -22.93 44.41 6.14
CA PRO A 496 -24.18 45.16 5.96
C PRO A 496 -25.21 44.56 5.00
#